data_AF-A0AAD7BVQ9-F1
#
_entry.id   AF-A0AAD7BVQ9-F1
#
_cell.length_a   1.000
_cell.length_b   1.000
_cell.length_c   1.000
_cell.angle_alpha   90.00
_cell.angle_beta   90.00
_cell.angle_gamma   90.00
#
_symmetry.space_group_name_H-M   'P 1'
#
loop_
_entity.id
_entity.type
_entity.pdbx_description
1 polymer ?
#
loop_
_entity_poly.entity_id
_entity_poly.type
_entity_poly.pdbx_seq_one_letter_code
_entity_poly.pdbx_strand_id
1 'polypeptide(L)'
;MRPSPASLARKVAKPLKPHLQVFSSTSNVDLTPAIPRLIPRRNVAPRTSILPAPTPRNHQIKPPTLIETLIAQKSAAGDRWPPNLRVEPFITRETWEPVRKGLRSKLKRMLREE
;
A
#
# COMPACT_ATOMS: atom_id res chain seq x y z
N MET A 1 58.70 -23.53 -21.98
CA MET A 1 57.34 -24.11 -22.05
C MET A 1 56.49 -23.44 -20.97
N ARG A 2 55.41 -22.73 -21.34
CA ARG A 2 54.48 -22.09 -20.40
C ARG A 2 53.22 -22.93 -20.28
N PRO A 3 52.73 -23.30 -19.08
CA PRO A 3 51.51 -24.09 -18.95
C PRO A 3 50.27 -23.26 -19.32
N SER A 4 49.31 -23.94 -19.97
CA SER A 4 48.04 -23.40 -20.46
C SER A 4 47.09 -23.04 -19.31
N PRO A 5 46.32 -21.93 -19.40
CA PRO A 5 45.42 -21.44 -18.34
C PRO A 5 44.15 -22.30 -18.10
N ALA A 6 44.02 -23.48 -18.72
CA ALA A 6 42.78 -24.26 -18.73
C ALA A 6 42.55 -25.16 -17.49
N SER A 7 43.45 -25.21 -16.50
CA SER A 7 43.39 -26.23 -15.43
C SER A 7 42.80 -25.78 -14.08
N LEU A 8 42.20 -24.59 -13.98
CA LEU A 8 41.60 -24.08 -12.73
C LEU A 8 40.06 -24.04 -12.77
N ALA A 9 39.43 -25.06 -13.33
CA ALA A 9 38.00 -25.29 -13.16
C ALA A 9 37.72 -25.78 -11.73
N ARG A 10 37.63 -24.83 -10.80
CA ARG A 10 37.24 -25.02 -9.41
C ARG A 10 35.84 -25.65 -9.36
N LYS A 11 35.71 -26.84 -8.76
CA LYS A 11 34.41 -27.49 -8.48
C LYS A 11 33.56 -26.54 -7.63
N VAL A 12 32.60 -25.86 -8.24
CA VAL A 12 31.59 -25.07 -7.53
C VAL A 12 30.58 -26.05 -6.94
N ALA A 13 30.46 -26.05 -5.61
CA ALA A 13 29.47 -26.84 -4.91
C ALA A 13 28.06 -26.42 -5.35
N LYS A 14 27.20 -27.41 -5.64
CA LYS A 14 25.81 -27.16 -6.04
C LYS A 14 25.06 -26.46 -4.89
N PRO A 15 24.32 -25.37 -5.12
CA PRO A 15 23.55 -24.73 -4.07
C PRO A 15 22.41 -25.64 -3.62
N LEU A 16 22.24 -25.79 -2.31
CA LEU A 16 21.12 -26.50 -1.70
C LEU A 16 19.83 -25.73 -2.01
N LYS A 17 18.84 -26.42 -2.61
CA LYS A 17 17.53 -25.82 -2.92
C LYS A 17 16.83 -25.46 -1.59
N PRO A 18 16.41 -24.21 -1.37
CA PRO A 18 15.56 -23.90 -0.22
C PRO A 18 14.16 -24.49 -0.47
N HIS A 19 13.72 -25.36 0.42
CA HIS A 19 12.33 -25.82 0.46
C HIS A 19 11.47 -24.68 1.03
N LEU A 20 10.98 -23.83 0.14
CA LEU A 20 10.05 -22.73 0.45
C LEU A 20 8.64 -23.29 0.60
N GLN A 21 8.20 -23.48 1.85
CA GLN A 21 6.78 -23.71 2.14
C GLN A 21 6.08 -22.34 2.18
N VAL A 22 5.37 -22.03 1.09
CA VAL A 22 4.55 -20.82 0.99
C VAL A 22 3.22 -21.09 1.69
N PHE A 23 3.04 -20.50 2.86
CA PHE A 23 1.73 -20.46 3.53
C PHE A 23 0.94 -19.29 2.97
N SER A 24 0.03 -19.56 2.03
CA SER A 24 -0.93 -18.58 1.54
C SER A 24 -2.04 -18.36 2.58
N SER A 25 -1.83 -17.41 3.49
CA SER A 25 -2.89 -16.88 4.35
C SER A 25 -3.74 -15.91 3.53
N THR A 26 -4.87 -16.38 3.00
CA THR A 26 -5.94 -15.52 2.49
C THR A 26 -6.67 -14.89 3.69
N SER A 27 -6.16 -13.78 4.22
CA SER A 27 -6.91 -13.00 5.21
C SER A 27 -7.79 -11.99 4.49
N ASN A 28 -9.07 -12.34 4.35
CA ASN A 28 -10.14 -11.35 4.26
C ASN A 28 -10.06 -10.48 5.53
N VAL A 29 -10.10 -9.17 5.33
CA VAL A 29 -9.88 -8.17 6.38
C VAL A 29 -11.19 -7.94 7.13
N ASP A 30 -11.46 -8.76 8.14
CA ASP A 30 -12.51 -8.50 9.12
C ASP A 30 -11.93 -7.73 10.33
N LEU A 31 -12.53 -6.58 10.62
CA LEU A 31 -12.16 -5.61 11.67
C LEU A 31 -12.53 -6.09 13.09
N THR A 32 -12.28 -7.35 13.44
CA THR A 32 -12.41 -7.84 14.82
C THR A 32 -11.07 -7.80 15.55
N PRO A 33 -11.02 -7.36 16.83
CA PRO A 33 -9.78 -7.39 17.60
C PRO A 33 -9.28 -8.84 17.69
N ALA A 34 -8.08 -9.09 17.18
CA ALA A 34 -7.49 -10.42 17.13
C ALA A 34 -7.37 -11.00 18.54
N ILE A 35 -8.26 -11.92 18.90
CA ILE A 35 -8.15 -12.70 20.13
C ILE A 35 -6.91 -13.60 19.98
N PRO A 36 -5.92 -13.52 20.87
CA PRO A 36 -4.73 -14.36 20.76
C PRO A 36 -5.12 -15.83 20.95
N ARG A 37 -4.83 -16.66 19.95
CA ARG A 37 -5.07 -18.11 20.03
C ARG A 37 -4.02 -18.73 20.95
N LEU A 38 -4.48 -19.30 22.08
CA LEU A 38 -3.62 -20.04 22.99
C LEU A 38 -3.31 -21.42 22.40
N ILE A 39 -2.05 -21.67 22.05
CA ILE A 39 -1.59 -22.96 21.53
C ILE A 39 -0.73 -23.66 22.59
N PRO A 40 -1.03 -24.91 22.96
CA PRO A 40 -0.21 -25.69 23.89
C PRO A 40 1.24 -25.81 23.40
N ARG A 41 2.22 -25.57 24.28
CA ARG A 41 3.66 -25.54 23.94
C ARG A 41 4.16 -26.80 23.23
N ARG A 42 3.57 -27.98 23.53
CA ARG A 42 3.90 -29.27 22.89
C ARG A 42 3.59 -29.32 21.38
N ASN A 43 2.67 -28.47 20.90
CA ASN A 43 2.27 -28.42 19.50
C ASN A 43 3.10 -27.42 18.68
N VAL A 44 4.06 -26.73 19.31
CA VAL A 44 4.97 -25.78 18.65
C VAL A 44 6.26 -26.53 18.34
N ALA A 45 6.60 -26.64 17.06
CA ALA A 45 7.84 -27.28 16.65
C ALA A 45 9.06 -26.50 17.23
N PRO A 46 10.08 -27.19 17.78
CA PRO A 46 11.17 -26.56 18.56
C PRO A 46 12.11 -25.65 17.75
N ARG A 47 11.86 -25.46 16.44
CA ARG A 47 12.73 -24.73 15.50
C ARG A 47 11.98 -23.73 14.63
N THR A 48 10.81 -23.25 15.06
CA THR A 48 10.17 -22.13 14.35
C THR A 48 10.93 -20.85 14.69
N SER A 49 11.66 -20.32 13.71
CA SER A 49 12.18 -18.95 13.73
C SER A 49 11.01 -18.02 14.07
N ILE A 50 11.07 -17.45 15.28
CA ILE A 50 10.14 -16.38 15.67
C ILE A 50 10.55 -15.19 14.82
N LEU A 51 9.80 -14.93 13.76
CA LEU A 51 10.00 -13.73 12.97
C LEU A 51 9.75 -12.53 13.90
N PRO A 52 10.62 -11.51 13.88
CA PRO A 52 10.39 -10.32 14.66
C PRO A 52 9.05 -9.70 14.26
N ALA A 53 8.37 -9.11 15.24
CA ALA A 53 7.11 -8.40 14.98
C ALA A 53 7.32 -7.38 13.84
N PRO A 54 6.40 -7.30 12.86
CA PRO A 54 6.52 -6.30 11.81
C PRO A 54 6.57 -4.92 12.45
N THR A 55 7.46 -4.07 11.94
CA THR A 55 7.58 -2.70 12.42
C THR A 55 6.22 -2.04 12.29
N PRO A 56 5.66 -1.44 13.36
CA PRO A 56 4.40 -0.72 13.25
C PRO A 56 4.60 0.33 12.17
N ARG A 57 3.73 0.31 11.16
CA ARG A 57 3.69 1.33 10.14
C ARG A 57 3.26 2.60 10.88
N ASN A 58 4.23 3.36 11.39
CA ASN A 58 3.99 4.69 11.90
C ASN A 58 3.11 5.35 10.85
N HIS A 59 1.99 5.93 11.29
CA HIS A 59 1.10 6.70 10.43
C HIS A 59 1.93 7.87 9.90
N GLN A 60 2.71 7.62 8.86
CA GLN A 60 3.51 8.61 8.17
C GLN A 60 2.50 9.67 7.77
N ILE A 61 2.77 10.88 8.26
CA ILE A 61 2.05 12.10 7.90
C ILE A 61 1.87 12.01 6.39
N LYS A 62 0.61 11.84 5.95
CA LYS A 62 0.33 11.71 4.53
C LYS A 62 0.86 12.99 3.88
N PRO A 63 1.66 12.88 2.80
CA PRO A 63 2.07 14.07 2.08
C PRO A 63 0.81 14.84 1.64
N PRO A 64 0.87 16.18 1.61
CA PRO A 64 -0.28 16.98 1.23
C PRO A 64 -0.76 16.58 -0.16
N THR A 65 -2.08 16.52 -0.33
CA THR A 65 -2.65 16.19 -1.64
C THR A 65 -2.40 17.34 -2.61
N LEU A 66 -2.35 17.06 -3.91
CA LEU A 66 -2.17 18.11 -4.93
C LEU A 66 -3.24 19.22 -4.78
N ILE A 67 -4.49 18.84 -4.49
CA ILE A 67 -5.58 19.79 -4.26
C ILE A 67 -5.27 20.70 -3.07
N GLU A 68 -4.81 20.16 -1.95
CA GLU A 68 -4.40 20.96 -0.78
C GLU A 68 -3.27 21.94 -1.15
N THR A 69 -2.30 21.48 -1.94
CA THR A 69 -1.21 22.37 -2.38
C THR A 69 -1.72 23.50 -3.29
N LEU A 70 -2.67 23.23 -4.19
CA LEU A 70 -3.24 24.24 -5.07
C LEU A 70 -4.15 25.23 -4.33
N ILE A 71 -4.89 24.76 -3.33
CA ILE A 71 -5.68 25.64 -2.44
C ILE A 71 -4.75 26.59 -1.69
N ALA A 72 -3.65 26.07 -1.13
CA ALA A 72 -2.67 26.89 -0.42
C ALA A 72 -1.96 27.89 -1.35
N GLN A 73 -1.65 27.50 -2.58
CA GLN A 73 -1.06 28.42 -3.57
C GLN A 73 -2.05 29.49 -4.01
N LYS A 74 -3.34 29.14 -4.20
CA LYS A 74 -4.38 30.09 -4.55
C LYS A 74 -4.59 31.14 -3.45
N SER A 75 -4.64 30.72 -2.20
CA SER A 75 -4.76 31.66 -1.08
C SER A 75 -3.52 32.55 -0.94
N ALA A 76 -2.33 32.02 -1.20
CA ALA A 76 -1.08 32.79 -1.17
C ALA A 76 -0.95 33.79 -2.35
N ALA A 77 -1.46 33.45 -3.52
CA ALA A 77 -1.33 34.26 -4.73
C ALA A 77 -2.34 35.42 -4.82
N GLY A 78 -3.53 35.29 -4.21
CA GLY A 78 -4.57 36.30 -4.24
C GLY A 78 -4.92 36.74 -5.68
N ASP A 79 -4.72 38.03 -5.97
CA ASP A 79 -5.02 38.64 -7.28
C ASP A 79 -4.10 38.15 -8.42
N ARG A 80 -2.95 37.55 -8.09
CA ARG A 80 -2.02 36.98 -9.08
C ARG A 80 -2.39 35.56 -9.50
N TRP A 81 -3.47 35.00 -8.97
CA TRP A 81 -3.87 33.64 -9.33
C TRP A 81 -4.34 33.58 -10.79
N PRO A 82 -3.82 32.64 -11.59
CA PRO A 82 -4.21 32.49 -12.99
C PRO A 82 -5.72 32.27 -13.14
N PRO A 83 -6.43 33.07 -13.97
CA PRO A 83 -7.88 32.99 -14.11
C PRO A 83 -8.36 31.70 -14.79
N ASN A 84 -7.47 31.01 -15.51
CA ASN A 84 -7.76 29.74 -16.16
C ASN A 84 -7.70 28.52 -15.20
N LEU A 85 -7.20 28.68 -13.96
CA LEU A 85 -7.15 27.59 -12.99
C LEU A 85 -8.24 27.72 -11.92
N ARG A 86 -9.27 26.87 -12.05
CA ARG A 86 -10.34 26.73 -11.05
C ARG A 86 -10.14 25.45 -10.25
N VAL A 87 -9.88 25.60 -8.95
CA VAL A 87 -9.78 24.47 -8.00
C VAL A 87 -11.18 24.17 -7.49
N GLU A 88 -11.74 23.02 -7.87
CA GLU A 88 -13.05 22.55 -7.40
C GLU A 88 -12.93 21.89 -6.01
N PRO A 89 -13.91 22.13 -5.12
CA PRO A 89 -13.93 21.48 -3.81
C PRO A 89 -14.26 19.99 -3.94
N PHE A 90 -13.77 19.20 -2.98
CA PHE A 90 -14.08 17.78 -2.92
C PHE A 90 -15.58 17.55 -2.65
N ILE A 91 -16.21 16.75 -3.50
CA ILE A 91 -17.65 16.45 -3.39
C ILE A 91 -17.84 15.39 -2.30
N THR A 92 -18.29 15.81 -1.12
CA THR A 92 -18.54 14.92 0.03
C THR A 92 -19.86 14.16 -0.11
N ARG A 93 -20.17 13.27 0.85
CA ARG A 93 -21.48 12.59 0.87
C ARG A 93 -22.64 13.57 1.14
N GLU A 94 -22.37 14.61 1.93
CA GLU A 94 -23.34 15.63 2.35
C GLU A 94 -23.86 16.44 1.16
N THR A 95 -22.99 16.77 0.20
CA THR A 95 -23.40 17.48 -1.03
C THR A 95 -24.41 16.69 -1.87
N TRP A 96 -24.47 15.36 -1.71
CA TRP A 96 -25.43 14.51 -2.40
C TRP A 96 -26.74 14.32 -1.63
N GLU A 97 -26.81 14.68 -0.35
CA GLU A 97 -28.00 14.49 0.49
C GLU A 97 -29.29 15.07 -0.11
N PRO A 98 -29.32 16.32 -0.62
CA PRO A 98 -30.53 16.88 -1.21
C PRO A 98 -30.90 16.27 -2.57
N VAL A 99 -29.98 15.54 -3.22
CA VAL A 99 -30.20 14.98 -4.55
C VAL A 99 -31.05 13.70 -4.45
N ARG A 100 -32.09 13.57 -5.28
CA ARG A 100 -32.90 12.35 -5.37
C ARG A 100 -32.03 11.13 -5.73
N LYS A 101 -32.24 10.00 -5.03
CA LYS A 101 -31.41 8.77 -5.17
C LYS A 101 -31.24 8.30 -6.62
N GLY A 102 -32.30 8.33 -7.42
CA GLY A 102 -32.26 7.93 -8.84
C GLY A 102 -31.41 8.83 -9.74
N LEU A 103 -31.17 10.09 -9.34
CA LEU A 103 -30.35 11.03 -10.11
C LEU A 103 -28.87 11.01 -9.70
N ARG A 104 -28.56 10.57 -8.48
CA ARG A 104 -27.18 10.54 -7.96
C ARG A 104 -26.26 9.68 -8.81
N SER A 105 -26.72 8.51 -9.27
CA SER A 105 -25.93 7.60 -10.12
C SER A 105 -25.59 8.26 -11.46
N LYS A 106 -26.58 8.91 -12.10
CA LYS A 106 -26.39 9.63 -13.36
C LYS A 106 -25.41 10.79 -13.20
N LEU A 107 -25.58 11.61 -12.16
CA LEU A 107 -24.70 12.76 -11.90
C LEU A 107 -23.27 12.33 -11.53
N LYS A 108 -23.12 11.29 -10.71
CA LYS A 108 -21.80 10.71 -10.42
C LYS A 108 -21.12 10.14 -11.66
N ARG A 109 -21.90 9.59 -12.61
CA ARG A 109 -21.37 9.13 -13.89
C ARG A 109 -20.86 10.28 -14.75
N MET A 110 -21.59 11.40 -14.77
CA MET A 110 -21.16 12.60 -15.52
C MET A 110 -19.91 13.27 -14.93
N LEU A 111 -19.68 13.14 -13.62
CA LEU A 111 -18.50 13.69 -12.94
C LEU A 111 -17.23 12.86 -13.13
N ARG A 112 -17.34 11.63 -13.63
CA ARG A 112 -16.19 10.85 -14.04
C ARG A 112 -16.03 11.10 -15.54
N GLU A 113 -15.02 11.87 -15.91
CA GLU A 113 -14.58 11.95 -17.30
C GLU A 113 -14.18 10.54 -17.76
N GLU A 114 -14.62 10.15 -18.96
CA GLU A 114 -14.18 8.95 -19.67
C GLU A 114 -12.75 9.10 -20.20
#